data_AF-A0A0J1FH68-F1
#
_entry.id   AF-A0A0J1FH68-F1
#
_cell.length_a   1.000
_cell.length_b   1.000
_cell.length_c   1.000
_cell.angle_alpha   90.00
_cell.angle_beta   90.00
_cell.angle_gamma   90.00
#
_symmetry.space_group_name_H-M   'P 1'
#
loop_
_entity.id
_entity.type
_entity.pdbx_description
1 polymer ?
#
loop_
_entity_poly.entity_id
_entity_poly.type
_entity_poly.pdbx_seq_one_letter_code
_entity_poly.pdbx_strand_id
1 'polypeptide(L)'
;MLKIARGLEADSILNGAGKERWHTSNINQILRNGKYIGDALLQKTYTVDFLTKKRVKNNGLVPQYYVENSHEAIIPREIFMQVQEELVRRRIVHTSPNGKKRTFSSNHPFAQIVICGNCGEVFRRVHWNNRGKKSIVWRCVSRLENTGLFCDARTALESIIEQVLVTAINDTLVGKDSFLTTLRNNIEIVLSYENDKTLADIDKRLEELQTQLLKLACQLRCGL
;
A
#
# COMPACT_ATOMS: atom_id res chain seq x y z
N MET A 1 8.89 0.04 6.72
CA MET A 1 9.00 0.22 8.19
C MET A 1 10.35 -0.22 8.73
N LEU A 2 10.81 -1.45 8.50
CA LEU A 2 12.06 -1.95 9.11
C LEU A 2 13.30 -1.09 8.81
N LYS A 3 13.44 -0.59 7.58
CA LYS A 3 14.53 0.33 7.20
C LYS A 3 14.52 1.63 8.01
N ILE A 4 13.34 2.18 8.27
CA ILE A 4 13.17 3.40 9.09
C ILE A 4 13.58 3.12 10.53
N ALA A 5 13.11 2.01 11.12
CA ALA A 5 13.48 1.61 12.48
C ALA A 5 15.00 1.51 12.65
N ARG A 6 15.67 0.81 11.73
CA ARG A 6 17.13 0.65 11.74
C ARG A 6 17.88 1.97 11.58
N GLY A 7 17.36 2.89 10.75
CA GLY A 7 17.95 4.23 10.61
C GLY A 7 17.88 5.01 11.91
N LEU A 8 16.69 5.08 12.53
CA LEU A 8 16.49 5.77 13.80
C LEU A 8 17.34 5.17 14.94
N GLU A 9 17.47 3.85 14.99
CA GLU A 9 18.33 3.14 15.95
C GLU A 9 19.82 3.44 15.71
N ALA A 10 20.26 3.48 14.44
CA ALA A 10 21.64 3.83 14.10
C ALA A 10 21.98 5.28 14.46
N ASP A 11 21.02 6.20 14.31
CA ASP A 11 21.16 7.61 14.66
C ASP A 11 21.00 7.86 16.18
N SER A 12 20.84 6.81 16.99
CA SER A 12 20.64 6.89 18.45
C SER A 12 19.44 7.75 18.87
N ILE A 13 18.38 7.78 18.04
CA ILE A 13 17.14 8.50 18.34
C ILE A 13 16.23 7.62 19.22
N LEU A 14 15.83 8.13 20.39
CA LEU A 14 14.92 7.42 21.28
C LEU A 14 13.47 7.49 20.80
N ASN A 15 12.70 6.42 21.03
CA ASN A 15 11.27 6.41 20.74
C ASN A 15 10.48 7.26 21.75
N GLY A 16 9.18 7.47 21.48
CA GLY A 16 8.31 8.28 22.36
C GLY A 16 8.14 7.77 23.80
N ALA A 17 8.61 6.56 24.12
CA ALA A 17 8.67 6.02 25.47
C ALA A 17 10.09 6.06 26.08
N GLY A 18 11.03 6.76 25.45
CA GLY A 18 12.42 6.92 25.90
C GLY A 18 13.28 5.67 25.70
N LYS A 19 12.88 4.73 24.83
CA LYS A 19 13.68 3.50 24.56
C LYS A 19 14.37 3.59 23.21
N GLU A 20 15.56 3.00 23.12
CA GLU A 20 16.36 2.96 21.88
C GLU A 20 15.70 2.10 20.79
N ARG A 21 15.03 1.01 21.17
CA ARG A 21 14.44 0.08 20.22
C ARG A 21 13.19 0.63 19.54
N TRP A 22 13.17 0.62 18.21
CA TRP A 22 12.05 1.05 17.39
C TRP A 22 11.25 -0.14 16.85
N HIS A 23 10.01 -0.27 17.33
CA HIS A 23 9.09 -1.26 16.80
C HIS A 23 8.40 -0.76 15.53
N THR A 24 8.26 -1.64 14.53
CA THR A 24 7.61 -1.31 13.24
C THR A 24 6.14 -0.90 13.40
N SER A 25 5.46 -1.43 14.43
CA SER A 25 4.10 -1.05 14.81
C SER A 25 4.01 0.43 15.22
N ASN A 26 4.98 0.92 15.99
CA ASN A 26 5.03 2.30 16.46
C ASN A 26 5.21 3.26 15.28
N ILE A 27 6.12 2.95 14.37
CA ILE A 27 6.35 3.73 13.14
C ILE A 27 5.08 3.75 12.27
N ASN A 28 4.40 2.61 12.13
CA ASN A 28 3.15 2.54 11.37
C ASN A 28 2.02 3.35 12.01
N GLN A 29 1.96 3.44 13.34
CA GLN A 29 1.02 4.30 14.04
C GLN A 29 1.32 5.78 13.80
N ILE A 30 2.61 6.18 13.87
CA ILE A 30 3.06 7.54 13.59
C ILE A 30 2.68 7.94 12.16
N LEU A 31 3.05 7.14 11.16
CA LEU A 31 2.82 7.48 9.76
C LEU A 31 1.35 7.54 9.36
N ARG A 32 0.43 6.97 10.15
CA ARG A 32 -1.03 7.02 9.90
C ARG A 32 -1.76 8.05 10.74
N ASN A 33 -1.06 8.76 11.61
CA ASN A 33 -1.69 9.64 12.57
C ASN A 33 -1.98 11.01 11.94
N GLY A 34 -3.26 11.26 11.62
CA GLY A 34 -3.71 12.54 11.09
C GLY A 34 -3.46 13.74 12.02
N LYS A 35 -3.10 13.53 13.29
CA LYS A 35 -2.69 14.65 14.17
C LYS A 35 -1.53 15.45 13.59
N TYR A 36 -0.62 14.81 12.84
CA TYR A 36 0.51 15.52 12.24
C TYR A 36 0.10 16.55 11.18
N ILE A 37 -1.10 16.44 10.61
CA ILE A 37 -1.67 17.42 9.67
C ILE A 37 -2.68 18.38 10.33
N GLY A 38 -2.75 18.40 11.65
CA GLY A 38 -3.69 19.23 12.41
C GLY A 38 -5.07 18.58 12.63
N ASP A 39 -5.34 17.41 12.03
CA ASP A 39 -6.64 16.75 12.11
C ASP A 39 -6.78 15.88 13.39
N ALA A 40 -8.00 15.79 13.92
CA ALA A 40 -8.28 15.02 15.13
C ALA A 40 -9.48 14.08 14.93
N LEU A 41 -9.25 12.78 15.14
CA LEU A 41 -10.33 11.80 15.26
C LEU A 41 -10.64 11.57 16.74
N LEU A 42 -11.82 12.02 17.18
CA LEU A 42 -12.34 11.90 18.53
C LEU A 42 -13.07 10.55 18.73
N GLN A 43 -13.21 10.13 19.98
CA GLN A 43 -13.90 8.88 20.37
C GLN A 43 -13.36 7.59 19.70
N LYS A 44 -12.03 7.49 19.51
CA LYS A 44 -11.36 6.25 19.06
C LYS A 44 -11.57 5.05 19.99
N THR A 45 -11.91 5.31 21.25
CA THR A 45 -12.23 4.32 22.28
C THR A 45 -13.42 4.84 23.07
N TYR A 46 -14.26 3.94 23.58
CA TYR A 46 -15.35 4.29 24.50
C TYR A 46 -15.32 3.38 25.73
N THR A 47 -15.96 3.81 26.80
CA THR A 47 -16.11 3.03 28.03
C THR A 47 -17.34 2.14 27.89
N VAL A 48 -17.16 0.82 27.96
CA VAL A 48 -18.26 -0.15 27.77
C VAL A 48 -19.14 -0.22 29.01
N ASP A 49 -18.52 -0.15 30.17
CA ASP A 49 -19.19 -0.30 31.45
C ASP A 49 -18.61 0.72 32.45
N PHE A 50 -19.51 1.45 33.09
CA PHE A 50 -19.21 2.56 33.98
C PHE A 50 -18.66 2.08 35.33
N LEU A 51 -19.06 0.87 35.80
CA LEU A 51 -18.52 0.30 37.03
C LEU A 51 -17.08 -0.16 36.83
N THR A 52 -16.84 -0.96 35.78
CA THR A 52 -15.51 -1.52 35.51
C THR A 52 -14.54 -0.56 34.83
N LYS A 53 -15.04 0.60 34.35
CA LYS A 53 -14.28 1.62 33.58
C LYS A 53 -13.50 1.04 32.41
N LYS A 54 -13.95 -0.10 31.87
CA LYS A 54 -13.27 -0.82 30.81
C LYS A 54 -13.38 -0.05 29.49
N ARG A 55 -12.25 0.39 28.96
CA ARG A 55 -12.17 1.09 27.67
C ARG A 55 -11.88 0.10 26.54
N VAL A 56 -12.68 0.16 25.49
CA VAL A 56 -12.51 -0.68 24.29
C VAL A 56 -12.40 0.21 23.06
N LYS A 57 -11.69 -0.28 22.04
CA LYS A 57 -11.59 0.40 20.75
C LYS A 57 -12.98 0.52 20.13
N ASN A 58 -13.32 1.72 19.68
CA ASN A 58 -14.58 1.96 19.02
C ASN A 58 -14.47 1.51 17.56
N ASN A 59 -15.18 0.43 17.21
CA ASN A 59 -15.24 -0.14 15.87
C ASN A 59 -16.55 0.26 15.15
N GLY A 60 -17.16 1.38 15.53
CA GLY A 60 -18.44 1.86 14.99
C GLY A 60 -19.65 1.62 15.91
N LEU A 61 -19.40 1.27 17.18
CA LEU A 61 -20.47 1.08 18.18
C LEU A 61 -21.00 2.42 18.72
N VAL A 62 -20.13 3.43 18.78
CA VAL A 62 -20.47 4.80 19.19
C VAL A 62 -20.03 5.74 18.06
N PRO A 63 -20.70 6.89 17.81
CA PRO A 63 -20.27 7.85 16.81
C PRO A 63 -18.79 8.25 16.96
N GLN A 64 -18.10 8.45 15.85
CA GLN A 64 -16.75 9.01 15.82
C GLN A 64 -16.78 10.34 15.09
N TYR A 65 -16.06 11.32 15.59
CA TYR A 65 -16.05 12.67 15.02
C TYR A 65 -14.66 12.97 14.48
N TYR A 66 -14.59 13.26 13.18
CA TYR A 66 -13.38 13.73 12.53
C TYR A 66 -13.44 15.26 12.47
N VAL A 67 -12.43 15.92 13.05
CA VAL A 67 -12.31 17.38 13.07
C VAL A 67 -11.08 17.76 12.28
N GLU A 68 -11.27 18.54 11.23
CA GLU A 68 -10.19 19.08 10.42
C GLU A 68 -9.57 20.32 11.08
N ASN A 69 -8.26 20.49 10.93
CA ASN A 69 -7.51 21.68 11.40
C ASN A 69 -7.76 22.01 12.89
N SER A 70 -7.88 20.99 13.74
CA SER A 70 -8.09 21.13 15.18
C SER A 70 -6.91 21.82 15.89
N HIS A 71 -5.70 21.74 15.34
CA HIS A 71 -4.49 22.38 15.86
C HIS A 71 -3.51 22.64 14.72
N GLU A 72 -2.45 23.40 15.01
CA GLU A 72 -1.39 23.67 14.06
C GLU A 72 -0.73 22.37 13.57
N ALA A 73 -0.62 22.24 12.26
CA ALA A 73 -0.06 21.07 11.61
C ALA A 73 1.46 21.03 11.78
N ILE A 74 2.00 19.85 12.12
CA ILE A 74 3.45 19.61 12.20
C ILE A 74 4.03 19.42 10.79
N ILE A 75 3.27 18.79 9.88
CA ILE A 75 3.65 18.58 8.48
C ILE A 75 2.53 19.03 7.54
N PRO A 76 2.86 19.49 6.32
CA PRO A 76 1.88 19.77 5.28
C PRO A 76 1.00 18.56 4.94
N ARG A 77 -0.28 18.82 4.64
CA ARG A 77 -1.26 17.80 4.26
C ARG A 77 -0.81 16.99 3.05
N GLU A 78 -0.23 17.64 2.04
CA GLU A 78 0.24 16.99 0.82
C GLU A 78 1.25 15.87 1.11
N ILE A 79 2.27 16.15 1.93
CA ILE A 79 3.30 15.18 2.29
C ILE A 79 2.68 13.97 3.02
N PHE A 80 1.74 14.22 3.94
CA PHE A 80 1.05 13.14 4.64
C PHE A 80 0.23 12.26 3.69
N MET A 81 -0.45 12.86 2.71
CA MET A 81 -1.23 12.12 1.73
C MET A 81 -0.35 11.27 0.82
N GLN A 82 0.79 11.80 0.35
CA GLN A 82 1.79 11.03 -0.38
C GLN A 82 2.28 9.81 0.43
N VAL A 83 2.48 9.97 1.75
CA VAL A 83 2.83 8.84 2.63
C VAL A 83 1.69 7.82 2.71
N GLN A 84 0.43 8.26 2.81
CA GLN A 84 -0.70 7.33 2.82
C GLN A 84 -0.80 6.53 1.52
N GLU A 85 -0.62 7.21 0.37
CA GLU A 85 -0.59 6.58 -0.94
C GLU A 85 0.54 5.55 -1.05
N GLU A 86 1.75 5.89 -0.60
CA GLU A 86 2.88 4.97 -0.57
C GLU A 86 2.62 3.76 0.34
N LEU A 87 1.92 3.95 1.48
CA LEU A 87 1.50 2.83 2.35
C LEU A 87 0.47 1.92 1.68
N VAL A 88 -0.42 2.47 0.86
CA VAL A 88 -1.39 1.71 0.06
C VAL A 88 -0.65 0.95 -1.05
N ARG A 89 0.18 1.63 -1.83
CA ARG A 89 1.04 1.05 -2.88
C ARG A 89 1.84 -0.14 -2.35
N ARG A 90 2.39 -0.05 -1.13
CA ARG A 90 3.18 -1.13 -0.53
C ARG A 90 2.35 -2.33 -0.07
N ARG A 91 1.05 -2.18 0.16
CA ARG A 91 0.20 -3.21 0.79
C ARG A 91 0.01 -4.42 -0.12
N ILE A 92 -0.26 -4.23 -1.40
CA ILE A 92 -0.52 -5.30 -2.36
C ILE A 92 0.06 -4.86 -3.71
N VAL A 93 1.14 -5.53 -4.15
CA VAL A 93 1.76 -5.25 -5.46
C VAL A 93 1.28 -6.25 -6.51
N HIS A 94 1.11 -7.51 -6.10
CA HIS A 94 0.67 -8.58 -6.99
C HIS A 94 -0.08 -9.64 -6.19
N THR A 95 -1.23 -10.07 -6.70
CA THR A 95 -1.89 -11.28 -6.21
C THR A 95 -1.54 -12.40 -7.17
N SER A 96 -0.78 -13.37 -6.67
CA SER A 96 -0.40 -14.53 -7.49
C SER A 96 -1.64 -15.39 -7.81
N PRO A 97 -1.62 -16.13 -8.94
CA PRO A 97 -2.65 -17.13 -9.25
C PRO A 97 -2.87 -18.18 -8.15
N ASN A 98 -1.91 -18.40 -7.25
CA ASN A 98 -2.09 -19.27 -6.07
C ASN A 98 -2.80 -18.60 -4.88
N GLY A 99 -3.32 -17.38 -5.05
CA GLY A 99 -3.99 -16.60 -4.01
C GLY A 99 -3.06 -15.90 -3.02
N LYS A 100 -1.74 -16.11 -3.09
CA LYS A 100 -0.78 -15.44 -2.20
C LYS A 100 -0.57 -14.00 -2.65
N LYS A 101 -0.78 -13.07 -1.73
CA LYS A 101 -0.47 -11.64 -1.91
C LYS A 101 1.03 -11.42 -1.68
N ARG A 102 1.70 -10.83 -2.66
CA ARG A 102 3.12 -10.44 -2.56
C ARG A 102 3.19 -8.96 -2.16
N THR A 103 3.92 -8.70 -1.08
CA THR A 103 4.12 -7.35 -0.52
C THR A 103 5.34 -6.71 -1.12
N PHE A 104 5.24 -5.41 -1.48
CA PHE A 104 6.32 -4.64 -2.09
C PHE A 104 7.70 -4.89 -1.45
N SER A 105 8.71 -5.15 -2.28
CA SER A 105 10.11 -5.23 -1.87
C SER A 105 10.97 -4.42 -2.83
N SER A 106 11.68 -3.42 -2.31
CA SER A 106 12.66 -2.63 -3.06
C SER A 106 14.10 -3.09 -2.80
N ASN A 107 14.30 -4.38 -2.52
CA ASN A 107 15.65 -4.90 -2.28
C ASN A 107 16.48 -4.99 -3.57
N HIS A 108 15.83 -5.19 -4.71
CA HIS A 108 16.45 -5.30 -6.03
C HIS A 108 15.57 -4.64 -7.09
N PRO A 109 16.14 -4.13 -8.21
CA PRO A 109 15.41 -3.38 -9.22
C PRO A 109 14.20 -4.12 -9.80
N PHE A 110 14.32 -5.43 -10.01
CA PHE A 110 13.29 -6.25 -10.66
C PHE A 110 12.37 -7.00 -9.70
N ALA A 111 12.52 -6.77 -8.39
CA ALA A 111 11.77 -7.52 -7.38
C ALA A 111 10.27 -7.25 -7.52
N GLN A 112 9.49 -8.32 -7.73
CA GLN A 112 8.02 -8.28 -7.91
C GLN A 112 7.54 -7.53 -9.16
N ILE A 113 8.45 -7.22 -10.09
CA ILE A 113 8.13 -6.62 -11.39
C ILE A 113 8.09 -7.70 -12.48
N VAL A 114 9.04 -8.64 -12.45
CA VAL A 114 9.15 -9.69 -13.48
C VAL A 114 8.12 -10.78 -13.21
N ILE A 115 7.12 -10.88 -14.07
CA ILE A 115 6.02 -11.86 -14.00
C ILE A 115 6.22 -12.93 -15.07
N CYS A 116 5.92 -14.19 -14.73
CA CYS A 116 5.98 -15.30 -15.65
C CYS A 116 4.82 -15.28 -16.64
N GLY A 117 5.13 -15.24 -17.94
CA GLY A 117 4.12 -15.33 -18.99
C GLY A 117 3.41 -16.70 -19.07
N ASN A 118 4.01 -17.78 -18.53
CA ASN A 118 3.42 -19.12 -18.59
C ASN A 118 2.41 -19.37 -17.45
N CYS A 119 2.76 -19.04 -16.21
CA CYS A 119 1.96 -19.40 -15.04
C CYS A 119 1.50 -18.20 -14.20
N GLY A 120 1.84 -16.95 -14.58
CA GLY A 120 1.44 -15.73 -13.89
C GLY A 120 2.11 -15.48 -12.53
N GLU A 121 2.98 -16.39 -12.08
CA GLU A 121 3.76 -16.19 -10.85
C GLU A 121 4.96 -15.26 -11.06
N VAL A 122 5.43 -14.66 -9.96
CA VAL A 122 6.59 -13.76 -10.03
C VAL A 122 7.90 -14.53 -10.22
N PHE A 123 8.88 -13.88 -10.83
CA PHE A 123 10.26 -14.33 -10.81
C PHE A 123 10.95 -13.87 -9.53
N ARG A 124 11.83 -14.72 -9.00
CA ARG A 124 12.65 -14.44 -7.83
C ARG A 124 14.12 -14.52 -8.18
N ARG A 125 14.88 -13.56 -7.65
CA ARG A 125 16.34 -13.53 -7.68
C ARG A 125 16.92 -14.66 -6.82
N VAL A 126 17.83 -15.44 -7.40
CA VAL A 126 18.51 -16.56 -6.76
C VAL A 126 20.00 -16.46 -7.04
N HIS A 127 20.81 -16.70 -6.00
CA HIS A 127 22.25 -16.83 -6.13
C HIS A 127 22.60 -18.25 -6.55
N TRP A 128 23.31 -18.39 -7.66
CA TRP A 128 23.92 -19.64 -8.09
C TRP A 128 25.41 -19.59 -7.84
N ASN A 129 25.94 -20.69 -7.32
CA ASN A 129 27.37 -20.92 -7.23
C ASN A 129 27.68 -22.22 -7.96
N ASN A 130 28.34 -22.13 -9.11
CA ASN A 130 28.77 -23.29 -9.86
C ASN A 130 30.29 -23.29 -9.96
N ARG A 131 30.95 -24.27 -9.33
CA ARG A 131 32.42 -24.44 -9.34
C ARG A 131 33.19 -23.14 -9.05
N GLY A 132 32.72 -22.36 -8.07
CA GLY A 132 33.33 -21.09 -7.66
C GLY A 132 32.85 -19.86 -8.44
N LYS A 133 32.13 -20.04 -9.55
CA LYS A 133 31.53 -18.93 -10.31
C LYS A 133 30.17 -18.57 -9.69
N LYS A 134 30.13 -17.43 -9.03
CA LYS A 134 28.91 -16.82 -8.49
C LYS A 134 28.17 -16.10 -9.61
N SER A 135 26.95 -16.51 -9.88
CA SER A 135 26.06 -15.88 -10.86
C SER A 135 24.71 -15.59 -10.20
N ILE A 136 24.05 -14.53 -10.65
CA ILE A 136 22.69 -14.24 -10.21
C ILE A 136 21.72 -14.57 -11.34
N VAL A 137 20.70 -15.35 -10.99
CA VAL A 137 19.67 -15.79 -11.90
C VAL A 137 18.29 -15.46 -11.35
N TRP A 138 17.34 -15.28 -12.24
CA TRP A 138 15.93 -15.07 -11.95
C TRP A 138 15.15 -16.31 -12.38
N ARG A 139 14.40 -16.89 -11.44
CA ARG A 139 13.58 -18.10 -11.68
C ARG A 139 12.15 -17.87 -11.24
N CYS A 140 11.20 -18.41 -12.01
CA CYS A 140 9.80 -18.44 -11.63
C CYS A 140 9.61 -19.10 -10.26
N VAL A 141 8.81 -18.49 -9.37
CA VAL A 141 8.59 -19.00 -8.01
C VAL A 141 7.96 -20.39 -8.00
N SER A 142 7.09 -20.72 -8.95
CA SER A 142 6.51 -22.07 -9.08
C SER A 142 7.56 -23.17 -9.34
N ARG A 143 8.77 -22.82 -9.80
CA ARG A 143 9.90 -23.76 -9.95
C ARG A 143 10.77 -23.86 -8.70
N LEU A 144 10.57 -22.97 -7.73
CA LEU A 144 11.37 -22.86 -6.50
C LEU A 144 10.61 -23.40 -5.29
N GLU A 145 9.31 -23.16 -5.25
CA GLU A 145 8.42 -23.48 -4.14
C GLU A 145 7.22 -24.26 -4.67
N ASN A 146 6.63 -25.10 -3.83
CA ASN A 146 5.37 -25.74 -4.16
C ASN A 146 4.24 -24.69 -4.11
N THR A 147 3.89 -24.13 -5.27
CA THR A 147 2.79 -23.19 -5.45
C THR A 147 1.49 -23.88 -5.88
N GLY A 148 1.50 -25.20 -6.09
CA GLY A 148 0.40 -25.93 -6.73
C GLY A 148 0.32 -25.75 -8.25
N LEU A 149 1.25 -25.02 -8.86
CA LEU A 149 1.33 -24.77 -10.29
C LEU A 149 2.58 -25.39 -10.87
N PHE A 150 2.45 -26.11 -11.98
CA PHE A 150 3.59 -26.57 -12.77
C PHE A 150 4.03 -25.46 -13.74
N CYS A 151 5.34 -25.22 -13.85
CA CYS A 151 5.87 -24.21 -14.76
C CYS A 151 7.25 -24.62 -15.28
N ASP A 152 7.43 -24.57 -16.60
CA ASP A 152 8.71 -24.84 -17.27
C ASP A 152 9.39 -23.56 -17.79
N ALA A 153 9.09 -22.41 -17.16
CA ALA A 153 9.68 -21.14 -17.59
C ALA A 153 11.21 -21.17 -17.47
N ARG A 154 11.89 -20.69 -18.52
CA ARG A 154 13.36 -20.62 -18.58
C ARG A 154 13.96 -19.82 -17.43
N THR A 155 15.14 -20.22 -16.98
CA THR A 155 15.94 -19.42 -16.04
C THR A 155 16.54 -18.24 -16.79
N ALA A 156 16.35 -17.02 -16.30
CA ALA A 156 16.90 -15.81 -16.89
C ALA A 156 18.14 -15.36 -16.10
N LEU A 157 19.20 -14.93 -16.79
CA LEU A 157 20.33 -14.24 -16.15
C LEU A 157 19.92 -12.80 -15.83
N GLU A 158 20.39 -12.27 -14.70
CA GLU A 158 20.12 -10.87 -14.32
C GLU A 158 20.57 -9.89 -15.40
N SER A 159 21.75 -10.12 -16.00
CA SER A 159 22.28 -9.29 -17.10
C SER A 159 21.41 -9.28 -18.35
N ILE A 160 20.73 -10.40 -18.68
CA ILE A 160 19.82 -10.45 -19.84
C ILE A 160 18.59 -9.60 -19.56
N ILE A 161 18.05 -9.65 -18.34
CA ILE A 161 16.90 -8.83 -17.95
C ILE A 161 17.27 -7.35 -17.97
N GLU A 162 18.46 -6.98 -17.49
CA GLU A 162 18.97 -5.61 -17.55
C GLU A 162 19.08 -5.11 -18.99
N GLN A 163 19.68 -5.89 -19.89
CA GLN A 163 19.80 -5.52 -21.30
C GLN A 163 18.44 -5.34 -21.97
N VAL A 164 17.53 -6.30 -21.77
CA VAL A 164 16.17 -6.21 -22.33
C VAL A 164 15.42 -4.99 -21.78
N LEU A 165 15.57 -4.67 -20.50
CA LEU A 165 14.96 -3.49 -19.90
C LEU A 165 15.50 -2.20 -20.54
N VAL A 166 16.83 -2.07 -20.67
CA VAL A 166 17.45 -0.88 -21.27
C VAL A 166 17.02 -0.71 -22.72
N THR A 167 17.00 -1.80 -23.50
CA THR A 167 16.50 -1.77 -24.88
C THR A 167 15.04 -1.32 -24.92
N ALA A 168 14.17 -1.91 -24.09
CA ALA A 168 12.76 -1.51 -24.05
C ALA A 168 12.56 -0.03 -23.64
N ILE A 169 13.38 0.49 -22.72
CA ILE A 169 13.34 1.90 -22.34
C ILE A 169 13.79 2.78 -23.52
N ASN A 170 14.88 2.42 -24.19
CA ASN A 170 15.37 3.19 -25.33
C ASN A 170 14.34 3.18 -26.48
N ASP A 171 13.73 2.05 -26.78
CA ASP A 171 12.72 1.92 -27.82
C ASP A 171 11.48 2.76 -27.51
N THR A 172 11.04 2.77 -26.24
CA THR A 172 9.91 3.61 -25.79
C THR A 172 10.25 5.11 -25.81
N LEU A 173 11.49 5.49 -25.55
CA LEU A 173 11.95 6.88 -25.64
C LEU A 173 12.13 7.36 -27.08
N VAL A 174 12.61 6.50 -27.99
CA VAL A 174 12.73 6.82 -29.42
C VAL A 174 11.36 6.92 -30.07
N GLY A 175 10.42 6.03 -29.71
CA GLY A 175 9.02 6.05 -30.15
C GLY A 175 8.10 6.88 -29.25
N LYS A 176 8.61 7.92 -28.58
CA LYS A 176 7.87 8.65 -27.52
C LYS A 176 6.48 9.11 -27.98
N ASP A 177 6.37 9.70 -29.16
CA ASP A 177 5.11 10.32 -29.61
C ASP A 177 4.03 9.27 -29.92
N SER A 178 4.41 8.14 -30.54
CA SER A 178 3.48 7.04 -30.79
C SER A 178 3.08 6.35 -29.47
N PHE A 179 4.04 6.11 -28.58
CA PHE A 179 3.79 5.53 -27.27
C PHE A 179 2.87 6.42 -26.40
N LEU A 180 3.11 7.73 -26.36
CA LEU A 180 2.27 8.68 -25.63
C LEU A 180 0.83 8.70 -26.16
N THR A 181 0.65 8.57 -27.47
CA THR A 181 -0.68 8.50 -28.09
C THR A 181 -1.40 7.22 -27.65
N THR A 182 -0.75 6.06 -27.73
CA THR A 182 -1.31 4.79 -27.25
C THR A 182 -1.61 4.85 -25.75
N LEU A 183 -0.73 5.43 -24.94
CA LEU A 183 -0.92 5.60 -23.51
C LEU A 183 -2.14 6.46 -23.20
N ARG A 184 -2.29 7.61 -23.88
CA ARG A 184 -3.45 8.50 -23.74
C ARG A 184 -4.75 7.77 -24.04
N ASN A 185 -4.82 7.06 -25.17
CA ASN A 185 -6.01 6.30 -25.55
C ASN A 185 -6.36 5.23 -24.50
N ASN A 186 -5.36 4.51 -23.98
CA ASN A 186 -5.58 3.51 -22.93
C ASN A 186 -6.09 4.15 -21.63
N ILE A 187 -5.53 5.30 -21.23
CA ILE A 187 -5.98 6.04 -20.06
C ILE A 187 -7.42 6.52 -20.25
N GLU A 188 -7.76 7.04 -21.43
CA GLU A 188 -9.12 7.49 -21.75
C GLU A 188 -10.14 6.34 -21.69
N ILE A 189 -9.77 5.16 -22.21
CA ILE A 189 -10.61 3.96 -22.12
C ILE A 189 -10.84 3.55 -20.65
N VAL A 190 -9.80 3.56 -19.82
CA VAL A 190 -9.94 3.19 -18.40
C VAL A 190 -10.78 4.21 -17.64
N LEU A 191 -10.53 5.51 -17.84
CA LEU A 191 -11.27 6.59 -17.18
C LEU A 191 -12.75 6.60 -17.56
N SER A 192 -13.09 6.33 -18.82
CA SER A 192 -14.47 6.26 -19.29
C SER A 192 -15.24 5.03 -18.78
N TYR A 193 -14.56 3.92 -18.50
CA TYR A 193 -15.23 2.68 -18.07
C TYR A 193 -15.36 2.55 -16.54
N GLU A 194 -14.39 3.05 -15.76
CA GLU A 194 -14.38 2.90 -14.29
C GLU A 194 -15.04 4.07 -13.55
N ASN A 195 -14.90 5.33 -13.99
CA ASN A 195 -15.41 6.46 -13.20
C ASN A 195 -16.93 6.57 -13.20
N ASP A 196 -17.62 6.39 -14.33
CA ASP A 196 -19.06 6.67 -14.39
C ASP A 196 -19.90 5.74 -13.50
N LYS A 197 -19.50 4.46 -13.39
CA LYS A 197 -20.18 3.50 -12.52
C LYS A 197 -19.76 3.63 -11.05
N THR A 198 -18.46 3.80 -10.79
CA THR A 198 -17.95 3.83 -9.41
C THR A 198 -18.25 5.13 -8.70
N LEU A 199 -18.18 6.28 -9.39
CA LEU A 199 -18.49 7.59 -8.81
C LEU A 199 -19.99 7.69 -8.47
N ALA A 200 -20.85 7.25 -9.39
CA ALA A 200 -22.30 7.22 -9.16
C ALA A 200 -22.68 6.32 -7.98
N ASP A 201 -22.04 5.15 -7.84
CA ASP A 201 -22.27 4.26 -6.69
C ASP A 201 -21.76 4.85 -5.37
N ILE A 202 -20.62 5.55 -5.38
CA ILE A 202 -20.06 6.24 -4.21
C ILE A 202 -20.96 7.42 -3.79
N ASP A 203 -21.40 8.25 -4.73
CA ASP A 203 -22.28 9.39 -4.47
C ASP A 203 -23.63 8.95 -3.91
N LYS A 204 -24.22 7.90 -4.50
CA LYS A 204 -25.44 7.28 -3.97
C LYS A 204 -25.24 6.78 -2.54
N ARG A 205 -24.09 6.17 -2.25
CA ARG A 205 -23.77 5.69 -0.90
C ARG A 205 -23.55 6.84 0.09
N LEU A 206 -22.98 7.95 -0.35
CA LEU A 206 -22.84 9.17 0.45
C LEU A 206 -24.22 9.75 0.80
N GLU A 207 -25.13 9.85 -0.17
CA GLU A 207 -26.50 10.32 0.07
C GLU A 207 -27.28 9.41 1.03
N GLU A 208 -27.17 8.09 0.88
CA GLU A 208 -27.76 7.11 1.80
C GLU A 208 -27.24 7.30 3.23
N LEU A 209 -25.93 7.48 3.40
CA LEU A 209 -25.33 7.69 4.72
C LEU A 209 -25.69 9.06 5.31
N GLN A 210 -25.76 10.11 4.50
CA GLN A 210 -26.21 11.44 4.93
C GLN A 210 -27.67 11.43 5.39
N THR A 211 -28.55 10.73 4.66
CA THR A 211 -29.96 10.58 5.06
C THR A 211 -30.12 9.75 6.33
N GLN A 212 -29.31 8.70 6.51
CA GLN A 212 -29.26 7.96 7.77
C GLN A 212 -28.80 8.84 8.95
N LEU A 213 -27.75 9.66 8.75
CA LEU A 213 -27.27 10.60 9.76
C LEU A 213 -28.36 11.61 10.16
N LEU A 214 -29.09 12.17 9.18
CA LEU A 214 -30.19 13.10 9.43
C LEU A 214 -31.32 12.43 10.22
N LYS A 215 -31.71 11.20 9.86
CA LYS A 215 -32.75 10.43 10.59
C LYS A 215 -32.34 10.18 12.04
N LEU A 216 -31.10 9.74 12.27
CA LEU A 216 -30.55 9.51 13.62
C LEU A 216 -30.47 10.81 14.43
N ALA A 217 -30.05 11.91 13.80
CA ALA A 217 -29.97 13.22 14.45
C ALA A 217 -31.36 13.78 14.81
N CYS A 218 -32.40 13.51 14.01
CA CYS A 218 -33.79 13.86 14.34
C CYS A 218 -34.35 12.99 15.47
N GLN A 219 -34.09 11.67 15.46
CA GLN A 219 -34.52 10.78 16.54
C GLN A 219 -33.90 11.15 17.90
N LEU A 220 -32.64 11.56 17.92
CA LEU A 220 -31.96 12.03 19.13
C LEU A 220 -32.46 13.40 19.63
N ARG A 221 -33.06 14.21 18.75
CA ARG A 221 -33.61 15.53 19.09
C ARG A 221 -35.06 15.47 19.59
N CYS A 222 -35.83 14.49 19.16
CA CYS A 222 -37.23 14.29 19.59
C CYS A 222 -37.38 13.43 20.87
N GLY A 223 -36.27 12.93 21.43
CA GLY A 223 -36.24 12.15 22.68
C GLY A 223 -35.83 12.95 23.93
N LEU A 224 -35.72 14.28 23.81
CA LEU A 224 -35.56 15.27 24.90
C LEU A 224 -36.82 16.13 24.96
#